data_AF-J9GJ12-F1
#
_entry.id   AF-J9GJ12-F1
#
_cell.length_a   1.000
_cell.length_b   1.000
_cell.length_c   1.000
_cell.angle_alpha   90.00
_cell.angle_beta   90.00
_cell.angle_gamma   90.00
#
_symmetry.space_group_name_H-M   'P 1'
#
loop_
_entity.id
_entity.type
_entity.pdbx_description
1 polymer ?
#
loop_
_entity_poly.entity_id
_entity_poly.type
_entity_poly.pdbx_seq_one_letter_code
_entity_poly.pdbx_strand_id
1 'polypeptide(L)'
;MEVQTLLTDADKEIPAEEVRVRLVKDIEISGEWTPIKFPVREFDGDGHTITFDGILVVIEESSQGAFRAGLFEEMGGEKRAVVKDLILAGDMTIDARKRADHYSLSVGSLAGKFANGCIENCTSKVNISFADGKDICTLWMGGLVGHLNTYGPKEEVILRGKIVNEGNLTVHPCSDVRVGGVFGSVTNYGKIGIKEDVSVENKGDLTVQSKAEGKPDPNWIGGVIGDFNTTETDIEHLHNWGNIRLDTQNTAAQFYIGGVCGELTPHNYERIYLSDLSNAGSIEVKNDLLAEYSTIGGVIGSFGGSSFHQVVNEGRIILSGKGNKYISGLLGSENAIHGNCYLHSCCKDKVGDYPVWKIYYQQWSKQIPCDKNHQTNHQK
;
A
#
# COMPACT_ATOMS: atom_id res chain seq x y z
N MET A 1 -12.76 32.25 -2.02
CA MET A 1 -11.37 31.75 -1.98
C MET A 1 -10.58 32.61 -2.93
N GLU A 2 -9.50 33.24 -2.47
CA GLU A 2 -8.53 33.85 -3.38
C GLU A 2 -7.94 32.75 -4.27
N VAL A 3 -7.86 33.03 -5.57
CA VAL A 3 -7.23 32.13 -6.53
C VAL A 3 -5.73 32.16 -6.23
N GLN A 4 -5.18 31.07 -5.68
CA GLN A 4 -3.74 30.95 -5.55
C GLN A 4 -3.12 30.96 -6.95
N THR A 5 -2.05 31.71 -7.14
CA THR A 5 -1.29 31.77 -8.39
C THR A 5 0.18 31.47 -8.09
N LEU A 6 0.88 30.92 -9.10
CA LEU A 6 2.33 30.84 -9.12
C LEU A 6 2.87 31.92 -10.05
N LEU A 7 3.83 32.69 -9.54
CA LEU A 7 4.59 33.64 -10.35
C LEU A 7 5.80 32.93 -10.94
N THR A 8 5.92 32.94 -12.25
CA THR A 8 7.13 32.47 -12.94
C THR A 8 8.24 33.53 -12.89
N ASP A 9 9.48 33.15 -13.16
CA ASP A 9 10.62 34.08 -13.32
C ASP A 9 10.41 35.13 -14.44
N ALA A 10 9.44 34.90 -15.34
CA ALA A 10 9.05 35.84 -16.39
C ALA A 10 7.87 36.74 -16.00
N ASP A 11 7.59 36.87 -14.69
CA ASP A 11 6.48 37.64 -14.11
C ASP A 11 5.08 37.24 -14.61
N LYS A 12 4.96 36.04 -15.18
CA LYS A 12 3.67 35.46 -15.56
C LYS A 12 3.02 34.78 -14.36
N GLU A 13 1.78 35.14 -14.06
CA GLU A 13 0.94 34.43 -13.11
C GLU A 13 0.26 33.23 -13.76
N ILE A 14 0.34 32.07 -13.11
CA ILE A 14 -0.35 30.84 -13.50
C ILE A 14 -1.34 30.49 -12.38
N PRO A 15 -2.65 30.33 -12.67
CA PRO A 15 -3.60 29.83 -11.69
C PRO A 15 -3.15 28.48 -11.14
N ALA A 16 -3.21 28.28 -9.82
CA ALA A 16 -2.68 27.07 -9.19
C ALA A 16 -3.26 25.78 -9.79
N GLU A 17 -4.54 25.81 -10.20
CA GLU A 17 -5.21 24.68 -10.84
C GLU A 17 -4.75 24.37 -12.27
N GLU A 18 -3.99 25.26 -12.89
CA GLU A 18 -3.42 25.09 -14.23
C GLU A 18 -1.93 24.77 -14.21
N VAL A 19 -1.32 24.74 -13.03
CA VAL A 19 0.12 24.57 -12.89
C VAL A 19 0.54 23.19 -13.36
N ARG A 20 1.50 23.20 -14.29
CA ARG A 20 2.18 22.03 -14.80
C ARG A 20 3.66 22.22 -14.58
N VAL A 21 4.28 21.25 -13.94
CA VAL A 21 5.70 21.24 -13.63
C VAL A 21 6.35 20.12 -14.41
N ARG A 22 7.49 20.40 -15.03
CA ARG A 22 8.33 19.40 -15.67
C ARG A 22 9.76 19.55 -15.20
N LEU A 23 10.37 18.45 -14.78
CA LEU A 23 11.80 18.44 -14.46
C LEU A 23 12.61 18.56 -15.75
N VAL A 24 13.68 19.35 -15.71
CA VAL A 24 14.62 19.52 -16.84
C VAL A 24 16.01 18.97 -16.52
N LYS A 25 16.18 18.48 -15.29
CA LYS A 25 17.38 17.86 -14.73
C LYS A 25 17.00 17.17 -13.43
N ASP A 26 17.89 16.32 -12.95
CA ASP A 26 17.78 15.72 -11.63
C ASP A 26 17.88 16.79 -10.53
N ILE A 27 17.23 16.52 -9.39
CA ILE A 27 17.18 17.41 -8.22
C ILE A 27 17.61 16.64 -6.99
N GLU A 28 18.33 17.31 -6.10
CA GLU A 28 18.68 16.79 -4.77
C GLU A 28 18.02 17.67 -3.70
N ILE A 29 17.47 17.03 -2.67
CA ILE A 29 16.80 17.63 -1.53
C ILE A 29 17.45 17.08 -0.27
N SER A 30 17.93 17.95 0.61
CA SER A 30 18.64 17.57 1.84
C SER A 30 18.09 18.32 3.05
N GLY A 31 18.26 17.74 4.25
CA GLY A 31 17.92 18.39 5.52
C GLY A 31 16.47 18.19 5.97
N GLU A 32 15.97 19.11 6.80
CA GLU A 32 14.56 19.06 7.23
C GLU A 32 13.64 19.35 6.04
N TRP A 33 12.66 18.48 5.81
CA TRP A 33 11.77 18.55 4.67
C TRP A 33 10.33 18.84 5.10
N THR A 34 9.74 19.85 4.45
CA THR A 34 8.29 20.11 4.51
C THR A 34 7.68 19.72 3.16
N PRO A 35 6.74 18.74 3.14
CA PRO A 35 6.09 18.33 1.91
C PRO A 35 5.42 19.49 1.16
N ILE A 36 5.44 19.43 -0.17
CA ILE A 36 4.82 20.45 -1.02
C ILE A 36 3.30 20.41 -0.82
N LYS A 37 2.72 21.56 -0.42
CA LYS A 37 1.28 21.73 -0.13
C LYS A 37 0.50 22.40 -1.26
N PHE A 38 1.15 22.66 -2.39
CA PHE A 38 0.59 23.41 -3.49
C PHE A 38 -0.06 22.47 -4.52
N PRO A 39 -1.27 22.76 -5.02
CA PRO A 39 -1.93 21.89 -5.98
C PRO A 39 -1.22 21.95 -7.33
N VAL A 40 -0.87 20.80 -7.88
CA VAL A 40 -0.24 20.66 -9.20
C VAL A 40 -1.15 19.82 -10.08
N ARG A 41 -1.49 20.33 -11.26
CA ARG A 41 -2.31 19.58 -12.24
C ARG A 41 -1.51 18.49 -12.91
N GLU A 42 -0.26 18.76 -13.23
CA GLU A 42 0.65 17.79 -13.84
C GLU A 42 2.05 17.96 -13.27
N PHE A 43 2.64 16.87 -12.78
CA PHE A 43 4.04 16.80 -12.40
C PHE A 43 4.72 15.74 -13.26
N ASP A 44 5.51 16.21 -14.21
CA ASP A 44 6.22 15.40 -15.19
C ASP A 44 7.69 15.30 -14.78
N GLY A 45 8.12 14.10 -14.41
CA GLY A 45 9.52 13.84 -14.11
C GLY A 45 10.41 13.87 -15.36
N ASP A 46 9.86 13.71 -16.57
CA ASP A 46 10.62 13.63 -17.83
C ASP A 46 11.77 12.61 -17.78
N GLY A 47 11.58 11.53 -16.99
CA GLY A 47 12.59 10.51 -16.73
C GLY A 47 13.66 10.88 -15.70
N HIS A 48 13.59 12.06 -15.09
CA HIS A 48 14.54 12.55 -14.09
C HIS A 48 14.30 12.00 -12.69
N THR A 49 15.34 12.11 -11.87
CA THR A 49 15.35 11.68 -10.48
C THR A 49 15.28 12.87 -9.52
N ILE A 50 14.45 12.75 -8.49
CA ILE A 50 14.55 13.56 -7.28
C ILE A 50 15.14 12.70 -6.17
N THR A 51 16.30 13.10 -5.65
CA THR A 51 17.02 12.39 -4.58
C THR A 51 16.79 13.07 -3.25
N PHE A 52 16.30 12.32 -2.27
CA PHE A 52 16.27 12.70 -0.85
C PHE A 52 17.59 12.31 -0.18
N ASP A 53 18.50 13.26 -0.02
CA ASP A 53 19.77 13.05 0.68
C ASP A 53 19.55 13.08 2.21
N GLY A 54 19.02 11.97 2.73
CA GLY A 54 18.80 11.77 4.16
C GLY A 54 17.86 12.79 4.79
N ILE A 55 16.68 13.00 4.18
CA ILE A 55 15.74 14.02 4.68
C ILE A 55 15.09 13.59 6.00
N LEU A 56 14.77 14.58 6.82
CA LEU A 56 14.03 14.40 8.06
C LEU A 56 12.70 15.14 7.99
N VAL A 57 11.60 14.43 8.21
CA VAL A 57 10.27 15.03 8.42
C VAL A 57 9.92 14.91 9.89
N VAL A 58 9.84 16.05 10.58
CA VAL A 58 9.53 16.12 12.02
C VAL A 58 8.04 16.45 12.21
N ILE A 59 7.37 15.66 13.04
CA ILE A 59 6.00 15.95 13.48
C ILE A 59 6.05 16.62 14.86
N GLU A 60 5.78 17.92 14.89
CA GLU A 60 5.90 18.77 16.08
C GLU A 60 4.78 18.54 17.11
N GLU A 61 5.09 18.79 18.39
CA GLU A 61 4.26 18.45 19.56
C GLU A 61 2.87 19.12 19.57
N SER A 62 2.75 20.34 19.04
CA SER A 62 1.52 21.16 19.10
C SER A 62 0.54 20.91 17.95
N SER A 63 0.87 20.02 17.02
CA SER A 63 0.13 19.88 15.78
C SER A 63 -0.96 18.80 15.90
N GLN A 64 -2.23 19.17 15.71
CA GLN A 64 -3.39 18.28 15.81
C GLN A 64 -3.83 17.77 14.43
N GLY A 65 -4.41 16.55 14.39
CA GLY A 65 -5.07 16.02 13.20
C GLY A 65 -4.23 15.03 12.39
N ALA A 66 -4.46 15.03 11.08
CA ALA A 66 -3.88 14.09 10.11
C ALA A 66 -2.66 14.69 9.41
N PHE A 67 -1.58 13.92 9.35
CA PHE A 67 -0.28 14.31 8.81
C PHE A 67 0.01 13.53 7.57
N ARG A 68 0.72 14.16 6.64
CA ARG A 68 1.04 13.55 5.37
C ARG A 68 2.48 13.90 5.00
N ALA A 69 3.26 12.90 4.62
CA ALA A 69 4.65 13.05 4.28
C ALA A 69 4.97 12.39 2.93
N GLY A 70 5.87 13.05 2.19
CA GLY A 70 6.32 12.69 0.85
C GLY A 70 6.95 13.89 0.16
N LEU A 71 7.23 13.78 -1.14
CA LEU A 71 7.49 14.95 -1.98
C LEU A 71 6.31 15.94 -1.87
N PHE A 72 5.09 15.41 -1.94
CA PHE A 72 3.84 16.15 -1.76
C PHE A 72 3.11 15.76 -0.47
N GLU A 73 2.44 16.73 0.14
CA GLU A 73 1.52 16.46 1.25
C GLU A 73 0.30 15.68 0.73
N GLU A 74 -0.35 16.21 -0.30
CA GLU A 74 -1.49 15.60 -0.97
C GLU A 74 -1.45 15.93 -2.47
N MET A 75 -1.80 14.96 -3.31
CA MET A 75 -1.97 15.18 -4.75
C MET A 75 -3.34 14.70 -5.23
N GLY A 76 -3.82 15.34 -6.30
CA GLY A 76 -5.07 14.98 -6.97
C GLY A 76 -6.30 15.66 -6.39
N GLY A 77 -7.35 14.90 -6.09
CA GLY A 77 -8.67 15.41 -5.70
C GLY A 77 -9.53 15.79 -6.91
N GLU A 78 -10.44 16.76 -6.76
CA GLU A 78 -11.37 17.18 -7.83
C GLU A 78 -10.67 17.60 -9.14
N LYS A 79 -9.38 17.95 -9.07
CA LYS A 79 -8.60 18.49 -10.18
C LYS A 79 -7.89 17.42 -11.01
N ARG A 80 -7.96 16.15 -10.59
CA ARG A 80 -7.41 15.00 -11.32
C ARG A 80 -5.97 15.16 -11.76
N ALA A 81 -5.10 15.37 -10.77
CA ALA A 81 -3.67 15.52 -10.99
C ALA A 81 -3.05 14.31 -11.69
N VAL A 82 -2.05 14.56 -12.52
CA VAL A 82 -1.24 13.54 -13.18
C VAL A 82 0.19 13.65 -12.66
N VAL A 83 0.77 12.53 -12.24
CA VAL A 83 2.20 12.41 -11.98
C VAL A 83 2.75 11.35 -12.91
N LYS A 84 3.82 11.66 -13.64
CA LYS A 84 4.38 10.72 -14.60
C LYS A 84 5.90 10.77 -14.71
N ASP A 85 6.47 9.65 -15.16
CA ASP A 85 7.86 9.51 -15.59
C ASP A 85 8.88 10.03 -14.57
N LEU A 86 8.65 9.71 -13.28
CA LEU A 86 9.40 10.23 -12.15
C LEU A 86 10.10 9.11 -11.37
N ILE A 87 11.37 9.34 -11.04
CA ILE A 87 12.13 8.50 -10.11
C ILE A 87 12.35 9.27 -8.81
N LEU A 88 12.02 8.65 -7.68
CA LEU A 88 12.33 9.15 -6.34
C LEU A 88 13.39 8.23 -5.73
N ALA A 89 14.45 8.78 -5.13
CA ALA A 89 15.55 7.98 -4.58
C ALA A 89 16.07 8.54 -3.25
N GLY A 90 16.86 7.74 -2.53
CA GLY A 90 17.54 8.17 -1.30
C GLY A 90 16.85 7.69 -0.03
N ASP A 91 16.90 8.50 1.03
CA ASP A 91 16.44 8.11 2.36
C ASP A 91 15.52 9.18 2.96
N MET A 92 14.42 8.72 3.55
CA MET A 92 13.44 9.56 4.24
C MET A 92 13.17 9.01 5.63
N THR A 93 13.40 9.83 6.65
CA THR A 93 13.08 9.50 8.05
C THR A 93 11.94 10.35 8.55
N ILE A 94 10.90 9.71 9.07
CA ILE A 94 9.76 10.38 9.71
C ILE A 94 9.89 10.21 11.23
N ASP A 95 10.10 11.33 11.93
CA ASP A 95 10.24 11.36 13.38
C ASP A 95 9.00 11.99 14.03
N ALA A 96 8.23 11.17 14.73
CA ALA A 96 7.05 11.58 15.46
C ALA A 96 7.19 11.45 16.99
N ARG A 97 8.41 11.24 17.49
CA ARG A 97 8.66 10.93 18.92
C ARG A 97 8.31 12.05 19.88
N LYS A 98 8.26 13.30 19.40
CA LYS A 98 7.93 14.48 20.22
C LYS A 98 6.42 14.65 20.46
N ARG A 99 5.56 13.87 19.80
CA ARG A 99 4.11 14.08 19.86
C ARG A 99 3.46 13.55 21.13
N ALA A 100 2.42 14.22 21.62
CA ALA A 100 1.71 13.87 22.85
C ALA A 100 0.28 13.30 22.65
N ASP A 101 -0.38 13.62 21.54
CA ASP A 101 -1.81 13.31 21.29
C ASP A 101 -2.04 12.37 20.10
N HIS A 102 -3.18 11.67 20.09
CA HIS A 102 -3.58 10.77 19.00
C HIS A 102 -3.62 11.42 17.63
N TYR A 103 -3.15 10.68 16.63
CA TYR A 103 -2.98 11.18 15.28
C TYR A 103 -2.98 10.12 14.22
N SER A 104 -3.22 10.57 13.00
CA SER A 104 -3.00 9.76 11.82
C SER A 104 -1.87 10.33 10.98
N LEU A 105 -1.12 9.44 10.34
CA LEU A 105 0.01 9.78 9.51
C LEU A 105 -0.04 8.94 8.23
N SER A 106 0.00 9.61 7.08
CA SER A 106 0.15 8.96 5.78
C SER A 106 1.52 9.27 5.19
N VAL A 107 2.29 8.26 4.81
CA VAL A 107 3.66 8.41 4.31
C VAL A 107 3.82 7.66 3.00
N GLY A 108 4.36 8.35 2.00
CA GLY A 108 4.94 7.70 0.83
C GLY A 108 5.94 8.62 0.15
N SER A 109 6.88 8.08 -0.63
CA SER A 109 7.91 8.92 -1.24
C SER A 109 7.34 10.00 -2.16
N LEU A 110 6.29 9.68 -2.91
CA LEU A 110 5.59 10.62 -3.78
C LEU A 110 4.66 11.51 -2.98
N ALA A 111 3.74 10.90 -2.23
CA ALA A 111 2.76 11.66 -1.47
C ALA A 111 2.28 10.91 -0.22
N GLY A 112 1.94 11.67 0.82
CA GLY A 112 1.23 11.09 1.94
C GLY A 112 -0.18 10.65 1.52
N LYS A 113 -0.88 11.47 0.73
CA LYS A 113 -2.19 11.11 0.16
C LYS A 113 -2.25 11.39 -1.35
N PHE A 114 -2.87 10.49 -2.10
CA PHE A 114 -3.16 10.70 -3.51
C PHE A 114 -4.63 10.39 -3.79
N ALA A 115 -5.37 11.33 -4.39
CA ALA A 115 -6.80 11.18 -4.63
C ALA A 115 -7.20 11.39 -6.10
N ASN A 116 -8.17 10.65 -6.63
CA ASN A 116 -8.85 10.95 -7.92
C ASN A 116 -7.92 11.42 -9.06
N GLY A 117 -6.87 10.71 -9.45
CA GLY A 117 -5.86 11.21 -10.40
C GLY A 117 -5.16 10.11 -11.20
N CYS A 118 -4.02 10.40 -11.81
CA CYS A 118 -3.24 9.43 -12.57
C CYS A 118 -1.80 9.36 -12.05
N ILE A 119 -1.30 8.14 -11.83
CA ILE A 119 0.12 7.84 -11.59
C ILE A 119 0.60 6.98 -12.75
N GLU A 120 1.67 7.40 -13.41
CA GLU A 120 2.18 6.76 -14.63
C GLU A 120 3.71 6.62 -14.59
N ASN A 121 4.25 5.42 -14.78
CA ASN A 121 5.71 5.20 -14.86
C ASN A 121 6.53 5.80 -13.69
N CYS A 122 6.02 5.71 -12.46
CA CYS A 122 6.69 6.22 -11.28
C CYS A 122 7.44 5.12 -10.53
N THR A 123 8.70 5.37 -10.17
CA THR A 123 9.52 4.44 -9.39
C THR A 123 10.02 5.11 -8.10
N SER A 124 9.74 4.47 -6.96
CA SER A 124 10.35 4.81 -5.68
C SER A 124 11.53 3.89 -5.39
N LYS A 125 12.70 4.45 -5.14
CA LYS A 125 13.90 3.79 -4.61
C LYS A 125 14.25 4.36 -3.23
N VAL A 126 13.27 4.96 -2.56
CA VAL A 126 13.46 5.65 -1.29
C VAL A 126 13.34 4.66 -0.15
N ASN A 127 14.34 4.56 0.72
CA ASN A 127 14.14 3.88 1.99
C ASN A 127 13.36 4.81 2.92
N ILE A 128 12.23 4.34 3.42
CA ILE A 128 11.37 5.11 4.33
C ILE A 128 11.44 4.46 5.70
N SER A 129 11.82 5.25 6.71
CA SER A 129 11.80 4.83 8.11
C SER A 129 10.83 5.68 8.92
N PHE A 130 10.09 5.06 9.83
CA PHE A 130 9.20 5.74 10.76
C PHE A 130 9.44 5.28 12.19
N ALA A 131 9.47 6.23 13.12
CA ALA A 131 9.51 5.98 14.56
C ALA A 131 8.47 6.80 15.32
N ASP A 132 7.64 6.10 16.10
CA ASP A 132 6.70 6.71 17.06
C ASP A 132 7.14 6.46 18.51
N GLY A 133 7.11 7.51 19.32
CA GLY A 133 7.50 7.45 20.73
C GLY A 133 6.38 7.04 21.68
N LYS A 134 5.10 7.24 21.31
CA LYS A 134 4.01 7.32 22.31
C LYS A 134 2.74 6.50 22.11
N ASP A 135 2.62 5.66 21.07
CA ASP A 135 1.49 4.69 20.93
C ASP A 135 0.15 5.24 20.50
N ILE A 136 0.17 6.36 19.80
CA ILE A 136 -1.05 7.12 19.52
C ILE A 136 -1.24 7.36 18.03
N CYS A 137 -0.48 6.67 17.18
CA CYS A 137 -0.50 6.84 15.73
C CYS A 137 -1.35 5.77 15.03
N THR A 138 -2.22 6.19 14.11
CA THR A 138 -2.67 5.37 12.98
C THR A 138 -1.74 5.66 11.80
N LEU A 139 -0.96 4.67 11.36
CA LEU A 139 0.01 4.81 10.27
C LEU A 139 -0.51 4.18 8.98
N TRP A 140 -0.47 4.95 7.90
CA TRP A 140 -0.57 4.48 6.52
C TRP A 140 0.77 4.70 5.82
N MET A 141 1.51 3.63 5.53
CA MET A 141 2.83 3.74 4.91
C MET A 141 2.90 2.93 3.63
N GLY A 142 3.16 3.63 2.52
CA GLY A 142 3.46 3.05 1.21
C GLY A 142 4.82 3.48 0.70
N GLY A 143 5.47 2.67 -0.13
CA GLY A 143 6.71 3.09 -0.79
C GLY A 143 6.52 4.28 -1.73
N LEU A 144 5.35 4.41 -2.35
CA LEU A 144 4.97 5.54 -3.20
C LEU A 144 3.93 6.44 -2.52
N VAL A 145 2.82 5.87 -2.06
CA VAL A 145 1.72 6.64 -1.47
C VAL A 145 1.25 6.04 -0.15
N GLY A 146 1.12 6.87 0.88
CA GLY A 146 0.57 6.45 2.17
C GLY A 146 -0.90 6.04 2.06
N HIS A 147 -1.75 6.96 1.61
CA HIS A 147 -3.18 6.73 1.43
C HIS A 147 -3.62 7.06 0.00
N LEU A 148 -3.94 6.02 -0.77
CA LEU A 148 -4.55 6.12 -2.08
C LEU A 148 -6.07 6.15 -1.93
N ASN A 149 -6.72 7.20 -2.45
CA ASN A 149 -8.13 7.41 -2.21
C ASN A 149 -8.91 7.75 -3.48
N THR A 150 -10.15 7.28 -3.55
CA THR A 150 -11.12 7.80 -4.52
C THR A 150 -12.41 8.18 -3.83
N TYR A 151 -12.87 9.41 -4.07
CA TYR A 151 -14.12 9.92 -3.52
C TYR A 151 -15.05 10.36 -4.64
N GLY A 152 -16.24 9.74 -4.70
CA GLY A 152 -17.32 10.13 -5.60
C GLY A 152 -17.59 9.10 -6.71
N PRO A 153 -18.84 8.98 -7.17
CA PRO A 153 -19.29 7.88 -8.04
C PRO A 153 -18.73 7.91 -9.47
N LYS A 154 -17.99 8.96 -9.85
CA LYS A 154 -17.38 9.13 -11.18
C LYS A 154 -15.88 9.44 -11.11
N GLU A 155 -15.31 9.35 -9.92
CA GLU A 155 -13.92 9.64 -9.70
C GLU A 155 -13.12 8.35 -9.68
N GLU A 156 -11.98 8.38 -10.36
CA GLU A 156 -11.09 7.24 -10.49
C GLU A 156 -9.66 7.64 -10.16
N VAL A 157 -8.92 6.73 -9.55
CA VAL A 157 -7.46 6.73 -9.64
C VAL A 157 -7.08 5.79 -10.78
N ILE A 158 -6.27 6.29 -11.72
CA ILE A 158 -5.77 5.53 -12.85
C ILE A 158 -4.30 5.24 -12.59
N LEU A 159 -3.91 3.97 -12.72
CA LEU A 159 -2.52 3.55 -12.75
C LEU A 159 -2.16 3.20 -14.20
N ARG A 160 -0.97 3.63 -14.66
CA ARG A 160 -0.47 3.40 -16.02
C ARG A 160 1.00 3.00 -16.03
N GLY A 161 1.35 2.08 -16.94
CA GLY A 161 2.70 1.58 -17.10
C GLY A 161 3.27 1.00 -15.80
N LYS A 162 4.52 1.33 -15.48
CA LYS A 162 5.23 0.71 -14.35
C LYS A 162 5.14 1.54 -13.08
N ILE A 163 4.49 1.00 -12.04
CA ILE A 163 4.39 1.63 -10.73
C ILE A 163 5.18 0.76 -9.74
N VAL A 164 6.39 1.20 -9.39
CA VAL A 164 7.36 0.32 -8.72
C VAL A 164 7.88 0.94 -7.44
N ASN A 165 7.93 0.14 -6.38
CA ASN A 165 8.75 0.43 -5.21
C ASN A 165 9.95 -0.55 -5.14
N GLU A 166 11.16 -0.02 -5.07
CA GLU A 166 12.41 -0.75 -4.85
C GLU A 166 13.05 -0.39 -3.49
N GLY A 167 12.57 0.66 -2.83
CA GLY A 167 13.08 1.11 -1.53
C GLY A 167 12.50 0.32 -0.35
N ASN A 168 13.28 0.18 0.72
CA ASN A 168 12.84 -0.59 1.90
C ASN A 168 11.95 0.26 2.82
N LEU A 169 10.94 -0.36 3.43
CA LEU A 169 10.09 0.29 4.43
C LEU A 169 10.39 -0.27 5.82
N THR A 170 10.71 0.60 6.76
CA THR A 170 11.00 0.24 8.15
C THR A 170 10.07 0.96 9.10
N VAL A 171 9.24 0.19 9.81
CA VAL A 171 8.35 0.67 10.86
C VAL A 171 8.89 0.20 12.20
N HIS A 172 9.48 1.12 12.95
CA HIS A 172 9.83 0.89 14.35
C HIS A 172 8.56 0.69 15.19
N PRO A 173 8.68 0.15 16.43
CA PRO A 173 7.54 -0.30 17.22
C PRO A 173 6.30 0.63 17.12
N CYS A 174 5.19 0.11 16.61
CA CYS A 174 3.91 0.81 16.45
C CYS A 174 2.70 -0.14 16.66
N SER A 175 1.50 0.39 16.90
CA SER A 175 0.31 -0.37 17.34
C SER A 175 -0.83 -0.48 16.30
N ASP A 176 -1.01 0.52 15.43
CA ASP A 176 -2.06 0.58 14.40
C ASP A 176 -1.44 0.95 13.04
N VAL A 177 -0.96 -0.07 12.30
CA VAL A 177 -0.25 0.15 11.03
C VAL A 177 -0.95 -0.49 9.85
N ARG A 178 -0.93 0.23 8.73
CA ARG A 178 -1.27 -0.24 7.39
C ARG A 178 -0.06 0.00 6.50
N VAL A 179 0.66 -1.06 6.20
CA VAL A 179 1.92 -1.01 5.46
C VAL A 179 1.77 -1.81 4.19
N GLY A 180 1.96 -1.14 3.05
CA GLY A 180 2.08 -1.78 1.74
C GLY A 180 3.39 -1.37 1.09
N GLY A 181 4.08 -2.27 0.39
CA GLY A 181 5.32 -1.89 -0.28
C GLY A 181 5.15 -0.79 -1.32
N VAL A 182 3.96 -0.67 -1.94
CA VAL A 182 3.64 0.43 -2.87
C VAL A 182 2.66 1.42 -2.24
N PHE A 183 1.54 0.91 -1.71
CA PHE A 183 0.46 1.73 -1.15
C PHE A 183 0.14 1.31 0.28
N GLY A 184 0.17 2.24 1.24
CA GLY A 184 -0.15 1.93 2.63
C GLY A 184 -1.59 1.47 2.80
N SER A 185 -2.52 2.33 2.40
CA SER A 185 -3.95 2.05 2.35
C SER A 185 -4.56 2.48 1.04
N VAL A 186 -5.55 1.71 0.62
CA VAL A 186 -6.38 2.00 -0.54
C VAL A 186 -7.82 2.06 -0.07
N THR A 187 -8.42 3.26 -0.11
CA THR A 187 -9.85 3.44 0.17
C THR A 187 -10.55 3.91 -1.08
N ASN A 188 -11.44 3.08 -1.58
CA ASN A 188 -12.06 3.27 -2.87
C ASN A 188 -13.59 3.30 -2.75
N TYR A 189 -14.16 4.51 -2.76
CA TYR A 189 -15.59 4.77 -2.95
C TYR A 189 -15.97 5.04 -4.44
N GLY A 190 -15.01 4.90 -5.36
CA GLY A 190 -15.12 5.11 -6.80
C GLY A 190 -14.55 3.91 -7.56
N LYS A 191 -13.56 4.13 -8.44
CA LYS A 191 -12.85 3.04 -9.16
C LYS A 191 -11.33 3.21 -9.13
N ILE A 192 -10.58 2.11 -8.99
CA ILE A 192 -9.15 2.10 -9.33
C ILE A 192 -8.98 1.42 -10.67
N GLY A 193 -8.66 2.22 -11.69
CA GLY A 193 -8.43 1.74 -13.04
C GLY A 193 -6.98 1.31 -13.21
N ILE A 194 -6.73 0.01 -13.19
CA ILE A 194 -5.50 -0.58 -13.74
C ILE A 194 -5.78 -0.79 -15.23
N LYS A 195 -5.11 -0.04 -16.11
CA LYS A 195 -5.36 -0.05 -17.57
C LYS A 195 -4.15 -0.57 -18.33
N GLU A 196 -4.36 -1.52 -19.24
CA GLU A 196 -3.35 -1.99 -20.21
C GLU A 196 -2.11 -2.61 -19.52
N ASP A 197 -0.90 -2.47 -20.10
CA ASP A 197 0.40 -3.05 -19.67
C ASP A 197 0.91 -2.56 -18.29
N VAL A 198 0.00 -2.33 -17.34
CA VAL A 198 0.33 -1.88 -15.99
C VAL A 198 0.89 -3.02 -15.16
N SER A 199 1.97 -2.72 -14.44
CA SER A 199 2.50 -3.59 -13.40
C SER A 199 2.72 -2.77 -12.14
N VAL A 200 2.12 -3.20 -11.03
CA VAL A 200 2.32 -2.60 -9.71
C VAL A 200 3.20 -3.54 -8.90
N GLU A 201 4.45 -3.14 -8.67
CA GLU A 201 5.48 -4.03 -8.13
C GLU A 201 6.08 -3.47 -6.85
N ASN A 202 6.18 -4.32 -5.83
CA ASN A 202 7.08 -4.08 -4.71
C ASN A 202 8.30 -5.01 -4.81
N LYS A 203 9.49 -4.44 -4.74
CA LYS A 203 10.79 -5.12 -4.70
C LYS A 203 11.57 -4.83 -3.43
N GLY A 204 11.19 -3.79 -2.69
CA GLY A 204 11.81 -3.45 -1.41
C GLY A 204 11.30 -4.32 -0.27
N ASP A 205 12.16 -4.58 0.71
CA ASP A 205 11.79 -5.33 1.91
C ASP A 205 10.95 -4.46 2.85
N LEU A 206 9.98 -5.09 3.52
CA LEU A 206 9.17 -4.50 4.57
C LEU A 206 9.64 -5.05 5.92
N THR A 207 10.00 -4.17 6.85
CA THR A 207 10.32 -4.53 8.22
C THR A 207 9.39 -3.79 9.16
N VAL A 208 8.51 -4.52 9.83
CA VAL A 208 7.51 -3.97 10.75
C VAL A 208 7.76 -4.55 12.14
N GLN A 209 7.90 -3.68 13.12
CA GLN A 209 7.93 -4.07 14.52
C GLN A 209 6.66 -3.57 15.18
N SER A 210 5.93 -4.47 15.83
CA SER A 210 4.81 -4.10 16.69
C SER A 210 5.31 -3.73 18.08
N LYS A 211 4.49 -3.00 18.83
CA LYS A 211 4.78 -2.78 20.25
C LYS A 211 4.27 -3.92 21.13
N ALA A 212 5.09 -4.27 22.11
CA ALA A 212 4.82 -5.33 23.07
C ALA A 212 3.60 -5.01 23.95
N GLU A 213 3.51 -3.75 24.41
CA GLU A 213 2.47 -3.25 25.30
C GLU A 213 1.75 -2.08 24.60
N GLY A 214 0.42 -2.14 24.51
CA GLY A 214 -0.36 -1.13 23.80
C GLY A 214 -1.81 -1.58 23.60
N LYS A 215 -2.61 -0.71 23.00
CA LYS A 215 -3.97 -1.05 22.58
C LYS A 215 -3.89 -2.13 21.48
N PRO A 216 -4.73 -3.19 21.53
CA PRO A 216 -4.68 -4.29 20.56
C PRO A 216 -5.37 -3.88 19.26
N ASP A 217 -4.92 -2.78 18.65
CA ASP A 217 -5.44 -2.32 17.38
C ASP A 217 -4.95 -3.25 16.25
N PRO A 218 -5.79 -3.52 15.24
CA PRO A 218 -5.43 -4.37 14.11
C PRO A 218 -4.32 -3.76 13.26
N ASN A 219 -3.51 -4.62 12.66
CA ASN A 219 -2.40 -4.26 11.79
C ASN A 219 -2.53 -4.97 10.45
N TRP A 220 -2.28 -4.24 9.37
CA TRP A 220 -2.44 -4.69 7.99
C TRP A 220 -1.12 -4.56 7.26
N ILE A 221 -0.56 -5.68 6.82
CA ILE A 221 0.76 -5.73 6.23
C ILE A 221 0.68 -6.51 4.93
N GLY A 222 0.88 -5.83 3.82
CA GLY A 222 0.90 -6.43 2.49
C GLY A 222 2.18 -6.08 1.73
N GLY A 223 2.69 -6.99 0.90
CA GLY A 223 3.87 -6.67 0.10
C GLY A 223 3.63 -5.54 -0.91
N VAL A 224 2.40 -5.37 -1.40
CA VAL A 224 2.03 -4.26 -2.31
C VAL A 224 1.10 -3.27 -1.61
N ILE A 225 0.05 -3.76 -0.95
CA ILE A 225 -1.01 -2.94 -0.33
C ILE A 225 -1.26 -3.38 1.12
N GLY A 226 -1.25 -2.47 2.08
CA GLY A 226 -1.59 -2.80 3.47
C GLY A 226 -3.05 -3.25 3.61
N ASP A 227 -3.98 -2.30 3.52
CA ASP A 227 -5.43 -2.56 3.46
C ASP A 227 -6.06 -1.98 2.19
N PHE A 228 -6.98 -2.75 1.62
CA PHE A 228 -7.72 -2.38 0.43
C PHE A 228 -9.22 -2.48 0.69
N ASN A 229 -9.86 -1.34 0.85
CA ASN A 229 -11.30 -1.22 0.98
C ASN A 229 -11.92 -0.67 -0.32
N THR A 230 -12.85 -1.38 -0.95
CA THR A 230 -13.37 -1.02 -2.29
C THR A 230 -14.86 -1.26 -2.48
N THR A 231 -15.54 -0.38 -3.22
CA THR A 231 -16.94 -0.59 -3.62
C THR A 231 -17.11 -1.29 -4.97
N GLU A 232 -16.25 -1.02 -5.96
CA GLU A 232 -16.43 -1.49 -7.35
C GLU A 232 -15.09 -1.53 -8.13
N THR A 233 -14.19 -2.48 -7.84
CA THR A 233 -12.96 -2.61 -8.62
C THR A 233 -12.44 -4.04 -8.72
N ASP A 234 -12.27 -4.49 -9.96
CA ASP A 234 -11.44 -5.63 -10.29
C ASP A 234 -9.96 -5.23 -10.21
N ILE A 235 -9.14 -6.10 -9.63
CA ILE A 235 -7.75 -5.79 -9.28
C ILE A 235 -6.85 -6.79 -10.00
N GLU A 236 -5.92 -6.29 -10.78
CA GLU A 236 -5.02 -7.10 -11.60
C GLU A 236 -3.56 -6.61 -11.50
N HIS A 237 -2.60 -7.48 -11.79
CA HIS A 237 -1.17 -7.13 -11.97
C HIS A 237 -0.49 -6.54 -10.72
N LEU A 238 -0.69 -7.18 -9.56
CA LEU A 238 0.00 -6.81 -8.32
C LEU A 238 1.05 -7.86 -7.96
N HIS A 239 2.31 -7.45 -7.90
CA HIS A 239 3.43 -8.38 -7.72
C HIS A 239 4.34 -7.93 -6.56
N ASN A 240 4.53 -8.82 -5.60
CA ASN A 240 5.50 -8.63 -4.53
C ASN A 240 6.71 -9.55 -4.71
N TRP A 241 7.89 -8.96 -4.68
CA TRP A 241 9.20 -9.61 -4.70
C TRP A 241 9.97 -9.41 -3.40
N GLY A 242 9.67 -8.34 -2.67
CA GLY A 242 10.33 -8.00 -1.40
C GLY A 242 9.84 -8.86 -0.24
N ASN A 243 10.73 -9.09 0.73
CA ASN A 243 10.39 -9.88 1.91
C ASN A 243 9.59 -9.04 2.90
N ILE A 244 8.67 -9.68 3.61
CA ILE A 244 7.90 -9.10 4.70
C ILE A 244 8.42 -9.69 6.00
N ARG A 245 8.95 -8.84 6.88
CA ARG A 245 9.46 -9.23 8.20
C ARG A 245 8.65 -8.52 9.27
N LEU A 246 7.94 -9.29 10.07
CA LEU A 246 7.15 -8.82 11.19
C LEU A 246 7.73 -9.34 12.51
N ASP A 247 7.99 -8.45 13.45
CA ASP A 247 8.21 -8.81 14.85
C ASP A 247 6.97 -8.42 15.66
N THR A 248 6.19 -9.40 16.08
CA THR A 248 4.93 -9.15 16.82
C THR A 248 5.16 -8.68 18.25
N GLN A 249 6.37 -8.86 18.79
CA GLN A 249 6.68 -8.64 20.20
C GLN A 249 5.72 -9.35 21.18
N ASN A 250 5.07 -10.45 20.77
CA ASN A 250 4.03 -11.14 21.55
C ASN A 250 2.88 -10.21 22.01
N THR A 251 2.54 -9.22 21.21
CA THR A 251 1.38 -8.35 21.48
C THR A 251 0.05 -9.10 21.30
N ALA A 252 -1.01 -8.59 21.93
CA ALA A 252 -2.38 -9.08 21.74
C ALA A 252 -3.08 -8.47 20.51
N ALA A 253 -2.38 -7.63 19.73
CA ALA A 253 -2.89 -7.05 18.50
C ALA A 253 -3.22 -8.13 17.45
N GLN A 254 -4.18 -7.81 16.59
CA GLN A 254 -4.54 -8.64 15.45
C GLN A 254 -3.67 -8.29 14.24
N PHE A 255 -3.25 -9.29 13.48
CA PHE A 255 -2.43 -9.11 12.30
C PHE A 255 -3.09 -9.71 11.06
N TYR A 256 -3.18 -8.94 9.99
CA TYR A 256 -3.59 -9.40 8.67
C TYR A 256 -2.40 -9.27 7.73
N ILE A 257 -1.83 -10.41 7.35
CA ILE A 257 -0.54 -10.46 6.65
C ILE A 257 -0.72 -11.17 5.31
N GLY A 258 -0.39 -10.48 4.23
CA GLY A 258 -0.41 -11.07 2.88
C GLY A 258 0.84 -10.73 2.09
N GLY A 259 1.31 -11.66 1.26
CA GLY A 259 2.43 -11.37 0.36
C GLY A 259 2.13 -10.23 -0.62
N VAL A 260 0.88 -10.01 -0.99
CA VAL A 260 0.44 -8.88 -1.84
C VAL A 260 -0.43 -7.90 -1.06
N CYS A 261 -1.46 -8.39 -0.35
CA CYS A 261 -2.39 -7.53 0.38
C CYS A 261 -2.68 -8.05 1.80
N GLY A 262 -2.58 -7.18 2.80
CA GLY A 262 -2.90 -7.52 4.20
C GLY A 262 -4.38 -7.86 4.37
N GLU A 263 -5.27 -6.91 4.06
CA GLU A 263 -6.72 -7.14 4.03
C GLU A 263 -7.39 -6.55 2.79
N LEU A 264 -8.33 -7.30 2.23
CA LEU A 264 -9.18 -6.92 1.12
C LEU A 264 -10.66 -6.94 1.52
N THR A 265 -11.28 -5.77 1.57
CA THR A 265 -12.65 -5.59 2.06
C THR A 265 -13.54 -4.96 0.98
N PRO A 266 -14.46 -5.71 0.37
CA PRO A 266 -15.46 -5.11 -0.51
C PRO A 266 -16.64 -4.53 0.30
N HIS A 267 -17.07 -3.31 -0.04
CA HIS A 267 -18.03 -2.52 0.74
C HIS A 267 -19.51 -2.90 0.51
N ASN A 268 -19.92 -3.32 -0.69
CA ASN A 268 -21.33 -3.33 -1.13
C ASN A 268 -21.95 -4.70 -1.47
N TYR A 269 -21.47 -5.81 -0.90
CA TYR A 269 -21.93 -7.18 -1.22
C TYR A 269 -21.75 -7.61 -2.69
N GLU A 270 -21.22 -6.74 -3.55
CA GLU A 270 -20.83 -7.08 -4.90
C GLU A 270 -19.52 -7.86 -4.88
N ARG A 271 -19.40 -8.81 -5.83
CA ARG A 271 -18.22 -9.64 -5.94
C ARG A 271 -17.15 -8.90 -6.73
N ILE A 272 -15.98 -8.75 -6.13
CA ILE A 272 -14.79 -8.23 -6.81
C ILE A 272 -14.01 -9.37 -7.48
N TYR A 273 -13.47 -9.13 -8.67
CA TYR A 273 -12.65 -10.11 -9.38
C TYR A 273 -11.18 -9.70 -9.28
N LEU A 274 -10.36 -10.64 -8.83
CA LEU A 274 -8.92 -10.44 -8.69
C LEU A 274 -8.22 -11.39 -9.64
N SER A 275 -7.26 -10.87 -10.39
CA SER A 275 -6.45 -11.66 -11.31
C SER A 275 -4.97 -11.26 -11.24
N ASP A 276 -4.09 -12.16 -11.69
CA ASP A 276 -2.65 -11.91 -11.81
C ASP A 276 -2.00 -11.25 -10.58
N LEU A 277 -2.18 -11.90 -9.42
CA LEU A 277 -1.54 -11.48 -8.17
C LEU A 277 -0.43 -12.46 -7.82
N SER A 278 0.78 -11.98 -7.56
CA SER A 278 1.87 -12.89 -7.20
C SER A 278 2.72 -12.41 -6.03
N ASN A 279 3.09 -13.35 -5.17
CA ASN A 279 4.09 -13.13 -4.12
C ASN A 279 5.28 -14.07 -4.32
N ALA A 280 6.48 -13.51 -4.41
CA ALA A 280 7.75 -14.25 -4.43
C ALA A 280 8.61 -14.00 -3.17
N GLY A 281 8.36 -12.91 -2.43
CA GLY A 281 9.07 -12.60 -1.20
C GLY A 281 8.65 -13.48 -0.02
N SER A 282 9.57 -13.76 0.91
CA SER A 282 9.22 -14.50 2.13
C SER A 282 8.36 -13.65 3.06
N ILE A 283 7.48 -14.31 3.81
CA ILE A 283 6.74 -13.72 4.94
C ILE A 283 7.33 -14.34 6.20
N GLU A 284 8.07 -13.55 6.97
CA GLU A 284 8.74 -13.94 8.20
C GLU A 284 8.05 -13.28 9.39
N VAL A 285 7.46 -14.10 10.26
CA VAL A 285 6.86 -13.62 11.51
C VAL A 285 7.65 -14.16 12.70
N LYS A 286 8.24 -13.23 13.43
CA LYS A 286 8.93 -13.50 14.69
C LYS A 286 7.98 -13.31 15.86
N ASN A 287 8.13 -14.16 16.87
CA ASN A 287 7.27 -14.27 18.06
C ASN A 287 5.87 -14.83 17.75
N ASP A 288 5.04 -14.98 18.79
CA ASP A 288 3.72 -15.62 18.67
C ASP A 288 2.68 -14.67 18.05
N LEU A 289 1.72 -15.24 17.33
CA LEU A 289 0.47 -14.57 16.94
C LEU A 289 -0.60 -14.87 17.99
N LEU A 290 -0.72 -14.01 19.01
CA LEU A 290 -1.59 -14.27 20.15
C LEU A 290 -3.08 -14.03 19.88
N ALA A 291 -3.43 -13.06 19.03
CA ALA A 291 -4.82 -12.80 18.70
C ALA A 291 -5.40 -13.93 17.84
N GLU A 292 -6.55 -14.47 18.28
CA GLU A 292 -7.19 -15.64 17.67
C GLU A 292 -7.36 -15.48 16.16
N TYR A 293 -7.76 -14.28 15.72
CA TYR A 293 -8.13 -13.97 14.34
C TYR A 293 -7.02 -13.31 13.52
N SER A 294 -5.76 -13.38 13.97
CA SER A 294 -4.65 -13.00 13.07
C SER A 294 -4.64 -13.95 11.86
N THR A 295 -4.19 -13.50 10.70
CA THR A 295 -4.21 -14.30 9.47
C THR A 295 -2.92 -14.13 8.70
N ILE A 296 -2.51 -15.20 8.03
CA ILE A 296 -1.44 -15.15 7.04
C ILE A 296 -1.90 -15.87 5.78
N GLY A 297 -1.88 -15.17 4.66
CA GLY A 297 -1.94 -15.77 3.34
C GLY A 297 -0.65 -15.50 2.59
N GLY A 298 -0.13 -16.48 1.85
CA GLY A 298 1.03 -16.23 0.98
C GLY A 298 0.78 -15.12 -0.03
N VAL A 299 -0.48 -14.81 -0.37
CA VAL A 299 -0.84 -13.65 -1.20
C VAL A 299 -1.75 -12.67 -0.47
N ILE A 300 -2.87 -13.12 0.11
CA ILE A 300 -3.86 -12.25 0.77
C ILE A 300 -4.11 -12.71 2.20
N GLY A 301 -3.93 -11.83 3.19
CA GLY A 301 -4.13 -12.15 4.60
C GLY A 301 -5.59 -12.35 4.98
N SER A 302 -6.40 -11.30 4.85
CA SER A 302 -7.85 -11.29 5.11
C SER A 302 -8.59 -10.85 3.85
N PHE A 303 -9.76 -11.42 3.57
CA PHE A 303 -10.52 -11.09 2.37
C PHE A 303 -12.01 -11.41 2.52
N GLY A 304 -12.87 -10.83 1.70
CA GLY A 304 -14.25 -11.29 1.56
C GLY A 304 -14.83 -10.97 0.18
N GLY A 305 -15.98 -11.54 -0.18
CA GLY A 305 -16.73 -11.19 -1.40
C GLY A 305 -15.93 -11.22 -2.71
N SER A 306 -15.04 -12.19 -2.90
CA SER A 306 -14.01 -12.11 -3.96
C SER A 306 -13.95 -13.36 -4.86
N SER A 307 -13.60 -13.18 -6.13
CA SER A 307 -13.25 -14.28 -7.06
C SER A 307 -11.81 -14.14 -7.54
N PHE A 308 -10.99 -15.15 -7.28
CA PHE A 308 -9.55 -15.12 -7.51
C PHE A 308 -9.14 -15.97 -8.72
N HIS A 309 -8.40 -15.39 -9.65
CA HIS A 309 -7.77 -16.04 -10.80
C HIS A 309 -6.26 -15.76 -10.83
N GLN A 310 -5.45 -16.68 -11.36
CA GLN A 310 -4.01 -16.49 -11.57
C GLN A 310 -3.27 -15.94 -10.33
N VAL A 311 -3.73 -16.35 -9.13
CA VAL A 311 -3.09 -15.97 -7.87
C VAL A 311 -1.98 -16.96 -7.56
N VAL A 312 -0.75 -16.49 -7.45
CA VAL A 312 0.44 -17.34 -7.31
C VAL A 312 1.26 -16.97 -6.08
N ASN A 313 1.59 -17.97 -5.26
CA ASN A 313 2.58 -17.81 -4.21
C ASN A 313 3.83 -18.66 -4.51
N GLU A 314 4.99 -18.02 -4.43
CA GLU A 314 6.33 -18.60 -4.50
C GLU A 314 7.13 -18.31 -3.22
N GLY A 315 6.67 -17.34 -2.42
CA GLY A 315 7.28 -16.93 -1.16
C GLY A 315 6.96 -17.88 0.00
N ARG A 316 7.97 -18.17 0.82
CA ARG A 316 7.81 -19.03 2.01
C ARG A 316 7.18 -18.26 3.17
N ILE A 317 6.33 -18.92 3.94
CA ILE A 317 5.83 -18.43 5.23
C ILE A 317 6.66 -19.05 6.35
N ILE A 318 7.37 -18.23 7.12
CA ILE A 318 8.33 -18.64 8.15
C ILE A 318 7.86 -18.08 9.49
N LEU A 319 7.60 -18.96 10.46
CA LEU A 319 7.15 -18.59 11.80
C LEU A 319 8.19 -19.04 12.83
N SER A 320 8.66 -18.11 13.67
CA SER A 320 9.56 -18.48 14.78
C SER A 320 8.79 -18.85 16.05
N GLY A 321 7.56 -18.35 16.21
CA GLY A 321 6.67 -18.60 17.34
C GLY A 321 5.45 -19.44 16.97
N LYS A 322 4.47 -19.47 17.86
CA LYS A 322 3.17 -20.11 17.62
C LYS A 322 2.37 -19.31 16.60
N GLY A 323 2.05 -19.96 15.49
CA GLY A 323 1.02 -19.49 14.56
C GLY A 323 -0.40 -19.75 15.08
N ASN A 324 -1.39 -19.55 14.21
CA ASN A 324 -2.79 -19.86 14.49
C ASN A 324 -3.41 -20.70 13.36
N LYS A 325 -4.73 -20.97 13.44
CA LYS A 325 -5.40 -21.80 12.44
C LYS A 325 -5.46 -21.14 11.06
N TYR A 326 -5.55 -19.81 10.99
CA TYR A 326 -5.80 -18.97 9.80
C TYR A 326 -4.55 -18.69 8.93
N ILE A 327 -3.64 -19.66 8.87
CA ILE A 327 -2.45 -19.62 7.99
C ILE A 327 -2.67 -20.54 6.80
N SER A 328 -2.47 -19.99 5.60
CA SER A 328 -2.66 -20.64 4.31
C SER A 328 -1.62 -20.17 3.27
N GLY A 329 -1.32 -21.01 2.28
CA GLY A 329 -0.34 -20.75 1.23
C GLY A 329 -0.76 -19.67 0.21
N LEU A 330 -2.06 -19.44 0.00
CA LEU A 330 -2.55 -18.31 -0.81
C LEU A 330 -3.40 -17.34 0.01
N LEU A 331 -4.50 -17.84 0.57
CA LEU A 331 -5.58 -17.03 1.14
C LEU A 331 -5.77 -17.34 2.63
N GLY A 332 -5.46 -16.38 3.51
CA GLY A 332 -5.43 -16.57 4.96
C GLY A 332 -6.79 -16.91 5.57
N SER A 333 -7.64 -15.89 5.82
CA SER A 333 -9.02 -16.10 6.28
C SER A 333 -10.03 -15.26 5.51
N GLU A 334 -11.19 -15.87 5.31
CA GLU A 334 -12.37 -15.18 4.81
C GLU A 334 -13.07 -14.41 5.93
N ASN A 335 -13.50 -13.18 5.62
CA ASN A 335 -14.39 -12.37 6.41
C ASN A 335 -15.83 -12.59 5.93
N ALA A 336 -16.61 -13.30 6.75
CA ALA A 336 -17.95 -13.78 6.42
C ALA A 336 -18.98 -12.67 6.16
N ILE A 337 -18.70 -11.42 6.57
CA ILE A 337 -19.62 -10.29 6.40
C ILE A 337 -19.77 -9.89 4.93
N HIS A 338 -18.75 -10.12 4.11
CA HIS A 338 -18.63 -9.52 2.78
C HIS A 338 -19.05 -10.45 1.63
N GLY A 339 -19.73 -11.56 1.93
CA GLY A 339 -20.25 -12.49 0.92
C GLY A 339 -19.24 -13.53 0.44
N ASN A 340 -19.69 -14.38 -0.49
CA ASN A 340 -19.03 -15.64 -0.83
C ASN A 340 -17.77 -15.46 -1.70
N CYS A 341 -16.76 -16.29 -1.44
CA CYS A 341 -15.50 -16.29 -2.16
C CYS A 341 -15.30 -17.51 -3.07
N TYR A 342 -14.60 -17.30 -4.18
CA TYR A 342 -14.31 -18.33 -5.18
C TYR A 342 -12.82 -18.33 -5.52
N LEU A 343 -12.15 -19.45 -5.32
CA LEU A 343 -10.77 -19.63 -5.73
C LEU A 343 -10.74 -20.53 -6.97
N HIS A 344 -10.28 -20.00 -8.10
CA HIS A 344 -10.24 -20.75 -9.35
C HIS A 344 -9.01 -21.65 -9.42
N SER A 345 -9.13 -22.78 -10.11
CA SER A 345 -8.08 -23.80 -10.23
C SER A 345 -6.80 -23.34 -10.95
N CYS A 346 -6.79 -22.13 -11.54
CA CYS A 346 -5.60 -21.50 -12.09
C CYS A 346 -4.73 -20.80 -11.02
N CYS A 347 -5.18 -20.72 -9.77
CA CYS A 347 -4.40 -20.21 -8.65
C CYS A 347 -3.51 -21.31 -8.07
N LYS A 348 -2.28 -20.97 -7.69
CA LYS A 348 -1.26 -21.96 -7.31
C LYS A 348 -0.36 -21.46 -6.19
N ASP A 349 -0.34 -22.20 -5.08
CA ASP A 349 0.80 -22.14 -4.17
C ASP A 349 1.89 -23.09 -4.68
N LYS A 350 3.05 -22.54 -5.05
CA LYS A 350 4.21 -23.30 -5.53
C LYS A 350 5.11 -23.76 -4.39
N VAL A 351 4.92 -23.25 -3.17
CA VAL A 351 5.68 -23.66 -1.98
C VAL A 351 5.09 -24.93 -1.38
N GLY A 352 3.79 -24.93 -1.07
CA GLY A 352 3.08 -26.12 -0.61
C GLY A 352 3.28 -26.48 0.87
N ASP A 353 3.86 -25.58 1.67
CA ASP A 353 4.06 -25.77 3.11
C ASP A 353 2.73 -25.67 3.90
N TYR A 354 1.74 -24.99 3.34
CA TYR A 354 0.42 -24.75 3.96
C TYR A 354 -0.71 -25.07 2.97
N PRO A 355 -1.94 -25.34 3.45
CA PRO A 355 -3.09 -25.46 2.57
C PRO A 355 -3.29 -24.19 1.75
N VAL A 356 -3.63 -24.33 0.48
CA VAL A 356 -3.86 -23.20 -0.44
C VAL A 356 -4.87 -22.20 0.15
N TRP A 357 -5.98 -22.71 0.69
CA TRP A 357 -7.01 -21.95 1.37
C TRP A 357 -7.81 -22.88 2.30
N LYS A 358 -8.00 -22.47 3.56
CA LYS A 358 -8.90 -23.12 4.52
C LYS A 358 -10.23 -22.38 4.60
N ILE A 359 -11.31 -23.08 4.28
CA ILE A 359 -12.68 -22.52 4.32
C ILE A 359 -13.29 -22.78 5.69
N TYR A 360 -13.47 -21.72 6.48
CA TYR A 360 -14.01 -21.79 7.84
C TYR A 360 -15.53 -21.57 7.90
N TYR A 361 -16.05 -20.66 7.08
CA TYR A 361 -17.47 -20.28 7.09
C TYR A 361 -18.18 -20.98 5.92
N GLN A 362 -18.54 -22.24 6.14
CA GLN A 362 -19.11 -23.10 5.11
C GLN A 362 -20.61 -22.87 4.97
N GLN A 363 -21.05 -22.15 3.92
CA GLN A 363 -22.28 -22.49 3.18
C GLN A 363 -22.17 -22.25 1.66
N TRP A 364 -21.24 -21.39 1.17
CA TRP A 364 -21.21 -21.04 -0.26
C TRP A 364 -19.83 -20.79 -0.88
N SER A 365 -18.81 -20.45 -0.09
CA SER A 365 -17.45 -20.24 -0.59
C SER A 365 -16.78 -21.56 -0.99
N LYS A 366 -16.08 -21.59 -2.13
CA LYS A 366 -15.54 -22.84 -2.69
C LYS A 366 -14.40 -22.63 -3.68
N GLN A 367 -13.58 -23.67 -3.83
CA GLN A 367 -12.65 -23.79 -4.94
C GLN A 367 -13.40 -24.31 -6.19
N ILE A 368 -13.18 -23.71 -7.36
CA ILE A 368 -13.88 -24.06 -8.60
C ILE A 368 -12.93 -24.24 -9.79
N PRO A 369 -13.30 -25.04 -10.80
CA PRO A 369 -12.56 -25.10 -12.05
C PRO A 369 -12.46 -23.71 -12.70
N CYS A 370 -11.31 -23.44 -13.31
CA CYS A 370 -11.14 -22.26 -14.14
C CYS A 370 -11.47 -22.58 -15.60
N ASP A 371 -12.48 -21.92 -16.15
CA ASP A 371 -12.89 -22.08 -17.56
C ASP A 371 -12.21 -21.04 -18.48
N LYS A 372 -11.38 -20.14 -17.93
CA LYS A 372 -10.68 -19.11 -18.71
C LYS A 372 -9.41 -19.69 -19.35
N ASN A 373 -9.25 -19.45 -20.66
CA ASN A 373 -7.98 -19.72 -21.34
C ASN A 373 -6.98 -18.61 -21.02
N HIS A 374 -6.17 -18.83 -20.00
CA HIS A 374 -5.07 -17.95 -19.65
C HIS A 374 -3.93 -18.18 -20.64
N GLN A 375 -3.91 -17.43 -21.75
CA GLN A 375 -2.72 -17.41 -22.62
C GLN A 375 -1.54 -16.93 -21.77
N THR A 376 -0.50 -17.77 -21.69
CA THR A 376 0.72 -17.47 -20.95
C THR A 376 1.48 -16.34 -21.65
N ASN A 377 1.18 -15.08 -21.32
CA ASN A 377 1.93 -13.91 -21.77
C ASN A 377 3.22 -13.70 -20.95
N HIS A 378 3.93 -14.78 -20.62
CA HIS A 378 5.28 -14.69 -20.07
C HIS A 378 6.30 -14.88 -21.19
N GLN A 379 6.55 -13.82 -21.95
CA GLN A 379 7.79 -13.53 -22.68
C GLN A 379 7.58 -12.26 -23.51
N LYS A 380 7.96 -11.10 -22.96
CA LYS A 380 8.56 -10.00 -23.71
C LYS A 380 9.32 -9.08 -22.76
#